data_AF-A0A920RWU4-F1
#
_entry.id   AF-A0A920RWU4-F1
#
_cell.length_a   1.000
_cell.length_b   1.000
_cell.length_c   1.000
_cell.angle_alpha   90.00
_cell.angle_beta   90.00
_cell.angle_gamma   90.00
#
_symmetry.space_group_name_H-M   'P 1'
#
loop_
_entity.id
_entity.type
_entity.pdbx_description
1 polymer ?
#
loop_
_entity_poly.entity_id
_entity_poly.type
_entity_poly.pdbx_seq_one_letter_code
_entity_poly.pdbx_strand_id
1 'polypeptide(L)' 'MDFWLKRSLEIASDVGGEYELPQEKKADAHKSGASGTWRNSFLRAPYYREASVRRGIIQDTFETSITWDKGFDFIEL' A
#
# COMPACT_ATOMS: atom_id res chain seq x y z
N MET A 1 18.58 10.19 -5.91
CA MET A 1 17.27 9.58 -6.17
C MET A 1 17.26 8.86 -7.52
N ASP A 2 16.70 7.65 -7.60
CA ASP A 2 16.59 6.87 -8.84
C ASP A 2 15.71 7.59 -9.90
N PHE A 3 16.04 7.44 -11.19
CA PHE A 3 15.36 8.14 -12.29
C PHE A 3 13.87 7.74 -12.38
N TRP A 4 13.56 6.45 -12.24
CA TRP A 4 12.19 5.97 -12.31
C TRP A 4 11.38 6.42 -11.11
N LEU A 5 11.97 6.36 -9.92
CA LEU A 5 11.31 6.86 -8.71
C LEU A 5 10.97 8.35 -8.84
N LYS A 6 11.90 9.16 -9.36
CA LYS A 6 11.62 10.58 -9.61
C LYS A 6 10.45 10.75 -10.58
N ARG A 7 10.43 10.04 -11.71
CA ARG A 7 9.35 10.13 -12.69
C ARG A 7 8.00 9.70 -12.11
N SER A 8 7.98 8.65 -11.29
CA SER A 8 6.75 8.19 -10.64
C SER A 8 6.17 9.24 -9.69
N LEU A 9 7.01 9.95 -8.93
CA LEU A 9 6.56 11.02 -8.03
C LEU A 9 6.05 12.26 -8.78
N GLU A 10 6.65 12.60 -9.93
CA GLU A 10 6.12 13.65 -10.81
C GLU A 10 4.69 13.31 -11.26
N ILE A 11 4.47 12.11 -11.77
CA ILE A 11 3.13 11.65 -12.23
C ILE A 11 2.13 11.67 -11.07
N ALA A 12 2.53 11.20 -9.87
CA ALA A 12 1.67 11.24 -8.70
C ALA A 12 1.30 12.68 -8.31
N SER A 13 2.25 13.61 -8.39
CA SER A 13 2.02 15.04 -8.10
C SER A 13 1.05 15.67 -9.09
N ASP A 14 1.15 15.35 -10.38
CA ASP A 14 0.31 15.92 -11.44
C ASP A 14 -1.19 15.65 -11.23
N VAL A 15 -1.53 14.62 -10.45
CA VAL A 15 -2.91 14.25 -10.08
C VAL A 15 -3.23 14.52 -8.61
N GLY A 16 -2.40 15.31 -7.91
CA GLY A 16 -2.64 15.72 -6.52
C GLY A 16 -2.28 14.67 -5.46
N GLY A 17 -1.49 13.65 -5.81
CA GLY A 17 -1.01 12.65 -4.86
C GLY A 17 0.00 13.22 -3.86
N GLU A 18 -0.15 12.84 -2.59
CA GLU A 18 0.79 13.18 -1.52
C GLU A 18 1.77 12.02 -1.25
N TYR A 19 3.02 12.35 -0.96
CA TYR A 19 4.04 11.34 -0.66
C TYR A 19 5.10 11.84 0.33
N GLU A 20 5.70 10.89 1.04
CA GLU A 20 6.90 11.13 1.82
C GLU A 20 8.14 11.03 0.91
N LEU A 21 8.96 12.08 0.89
CA LEU A 21 10.23 12.03 0.17
C LEU A 21 11.15 10.99 0.82
N PRO A 22 11.75 10.09 0.04
CA PRO A 22 12.69 9.12 0.58
C PRO A 22 13.87 9.83 1.25
N GLN A 23 14.15 9.51 2.51
CA GLN A 23 15.39 9.96 3.15
C GLN A 23 16.56 9.24 2.45
N GLU A 24 17.40 9.99 1.73
CA GLU A 24 18.55 9.40 1.04
C GLU A 24 19.49 8.70 2.05
N LYS A 25 19.97 7.50 1.69
CA LYS A 25 21.08 6.77 2.33
C LYS A 25 20.83 6.20 3.74
N LYS A 26 19.69 5.56 3.99
CA LYS A 26 19.57 4.57 5.08
C LYS A 26 19.38 3.17 4.49
N ALA A 27 20.22 2.22 4.90
CA ALA A 27 20.13 0.81 4.46
C ALA A 27 18.74 0.21 4.73
N ASP A 28 18.06 0.67 5.77
CA ASP A 28 16.73 0.22 6.19
C ASP A 28 15.59 1.16 5.80
N ALA A 29 15.77 2.05 4.81
CA ALA A 29 14.73 3.01 4.42
C ALA A 29 13.39 2.34 4.05
N HIS A 30 13.44 1.12 3.47
CA HIS A 30 12.26 0.30 3.14
C HIS A 30 11.48 -0.22 4.37
N LYS A 31 12.06 -0.14 5.59
CA LYS A 31 11.44 -0.58 6.85
C LYS A 31 10.82 0.58 7.65
N SER A 32 10.95 1.81 7.17
CA SER A 32 10.44 3.04 7.82
C SER A 32 9.47 3.80 6.90
N GLY A 33 8.78 4.81 7.44
CA GLY A 33 7.84 5.65 6.70
C GLY A 33 6.64 4.86 6.15
N ALA A 34 6.00 5.40 5.12
CA ALA A 34 4.84 4.77 4.47
C ALA A 34 5.12 3.32 4.00
N SER A 35 6.28 3.06 3.38
CA SER A 35 6.68 1.72 2.91
C SER A 35 6.80 0.72 4.06
N GLY A 36 7.44 1.13 5.16
CA GLY A 36 7.60 0.29 6.35
C GLY A 36 6.27 -0.05 7.01
N THR A 37 5.39 0.95 7.14
CA THR A 37 4.04 0.79 7.69
C THR A 37 3.22 -0.20 6.86
N TRP A 38 3.18 -0.01 5.54
CA TRP A 38 2.48 -0.90 4.62
C TRP A 38 2.99 -2.35 4.73
N ARG A 39 4.30 -2.55 4.63
CA ARG A 39 4.93 -3.88 4.77
C ARG A 39 4.57 -4.54 6.11
N ASN A 40 4.64 -3.78 7.20
CA ASN A 40 4.34 -4.30 8.53
C ASN A 40 2.86 -4.69 8.66
N SER A 41 1.93 -3.96 8.04
CA SER A 41 0.51 -4.34 8.01
C SER A 41 0.31 -5.72 7.36
N PHE A 42 0.95 -5.98 6.22
CA PHE A 42 0.90 -7.28 5.54
C PHE A 42 1.47 -8.41 6.42
N LEU A 43 2.66 -8.20 6.98
CA LEU A 43 3.29 -9.22 7.84
C LEU A 43 2.51 -9.50 9.11
N ARG A 44 1.80 -8.49 9.64
CA ARG A 44 1.04 -8.60 10.88
C ARG A 44 -0.38 -9.13 10.68
N ALA A 45 -0.94 -9.01 9.47
CA ALA A 45 -2.31 -9.41 9.18
C ALA A 45 -2.65 -10.85 9.65
N PRO A 46 -1.80 -11.88 9.44
CA PRO A 46 -2.08 -13.23 9.95
C PRO A 46 -2.18 -13.31 11.47
N TYR A 47 -1.38 -12.52 12.20
CA TYR A 47 -1.43 -12.48 13.66
C TYR A 47 -2.66 -11.73 14.19
N TYR A 48 -3.12 -10.71 13.47
CA TYR A 48 -4.36 -10.00 13.81
C TYR A 48 -5.60 -10.86 13.61
N ARG A 49 -5.58 -11.80 12.65
CA ARG A 49 -6.66 -12.77 12.44
C ARG A 49 -7.02 -13.52 13.73
N GLU A 50 -6.03 -14.00 14.48
CA GLU A 50 -6.24 -14.71 15.76
C GLU A 50 -6.96 -13.85 16.80
N ALA A 51 -6.64 -12.56 16.86
CA ALA A 51 -7.33 -11.62 17.73
C ALA A 51 -8.76 -11.31 17.26
N SER A 52 -8.95 -11.17 15.95
CA SER A 52 -10.24 -10.90 15.31
C SER A 52 -11.24 -12.05 15.46
N VAL A 53 -10.80 -13.29 15.24
CA VAL A 53 -11.68 -14.48 15.33
C VAL A 53 -12.23 -14.66 16.74
N ARG A 54 -11.43 -14.41 17.79
CA ARG A 54 -11.89 -14.43 19.19
C ARG A 54 -12.97 -13.40 19.49
N ARG A 55 -13.12 -12.39 18.64
CA ARG A 55 -14.16 -11.36 18.71
C ARG A 55 -15.31 -11.59 17.73
N GLY A 56 -15.36 -12.76 17.09
CA GLY A 56 -16.38 -13.09 16.09
C GLY A 56 -16.20 -12.38 14.76
N ILE A 57 -15.02 -11.80 14.49
CA ILE A 57 -14.72 -11.08 13.25
C ILE A 57 -13.96 -12.02 12.31
N ILE A 58 -14.48 -12.19 11.10
CA ILE A 58 -13.80 -12.88 10.00
C ILE A 58 -13.41 -11.83 8.96
N GLN A 59 -12.13 -11.81 8.61
CA GLN A 59 -11.58 -10.95 7.56
C GLN A 59 -10.66 -11.79 6.70
N ASP A 60 -10.77 -11.64 5.38
CA ASP A 60 -9.91 -12.30 4.40
C ASP A 60 -9.63 -11.35 3.23
N THR A 61 -8.65 -11.70 2.38
CA THR A 61 -8.36 -10.99 1.14
C THR A 61 -8.73 -11.86 -0.06
N PHE A 62 -9.13 -11.21 -1.15
CA PHE A 62 -9.25 -11.84 -2.45
C PHE A 62 -8.69 -10.90 -3.50
N GLU A 63 -8.20 -11.47 -4.59
CA GLU A 63 -7.58 -10.72 -5.68
C GLU A 63 -8.22 -11.11 -7.01
N THR A 64 -8.36 -10.14 -7.91
CA THR A 64 -8.90 -10.33 -9.26
C THR A 64 -8.20 -9.36 -10.23
N SER A 65 -8.48 -9.48 -11.52
CA SER A 65 -8.03 -8.56 -12.56
C SER A 65 -9.22 -8.00 -13.35
N ILE A 66 -9.10 -6.74 -13.75
CA ILE A 66 -10.13 -6.02 -14.50
C ILE A 66 -9.46 -4.99 -15.41
N THR A 67 -10.16 -4.53 -16.45
CA THR A 67 -9.68 -3.45 -17.32
C THR A 67 -9.87 -2.07 -16.67
N TRP A 68 -9.01 -1.12 -17.01
CA TRP A 68 -8.99 0.22 -16.40
C TRP A 68 -10.32 0.98 -16.53
N ASP A 69 -11.01 0.82 -17.66
CA ASP A 69 -12.29 1.47 -17.96
C ASP A 69 -13.44 0.98 -17.06
N LYS A 70 -13.30 -0.18 -16.41
CA LYS A 70 -14.34 -0.79 -15.55
C LYS A 70 -13.99 -0.79 -14.07
N GLY A 71 -12.78 -0.36 -13.71
CA GLY A 71 -12.26 -0.49 -12.34
C GLY A 71 -13.04 0.34 -11.31
N PHE A 72 -13.42 1.58 -11.65
CA PHE A 72 -14.14 2.46 -10.73
C PHE A 72 -15.54 1.93 -10.42
N ASP A 73 -16.32 1.62 -11.45
CA ASP A 73 -17.67 1.05 -11.29
C ASP A 73 -17.66 -0.27 -10.50
N PHE A 74 -16.62 -1.09 -10.65
CA PHE A 74 -16.48 -2.34 -9.91
C PHE A 74 -16.21 -2.14 -8.41
N ILE A 75 -15.56 -1.03 -8.00
CA ILE A 75 -15.21 -0.75 -6.60
C ILE A 75 -16.35 -0.06 -5.83
N GLU A 76 -17.14 0.78 -6.51
CA GLU A 76 -18.20 1.56 -5.87
C GLU A 76 -19.53 0.80 -5.69
N LEU A 77 -19.71 -0.33 -6.38
CA LEU A 77 -20.87 -1.22 -6.25
C LEU A 77 -20.76 -2.14 -5.02
#